data_AF-A0A818HDF7-F1
#
_entry.id   AF-A0A818HDF7-F1
#
_cell.length_a   1.000
_cell.length_b   1.000
_cell.length_c   1.000
_cell.angle_alpha   90.00
_cell.angle_beta   90.00
_cell.angle_gamma   90.00
#
_symmetry.space_group_name_H-M   'P 1'
#
loop_
_entity.id
_entity.type
_entity.pdbx_description
1 polymer ?
#
loop_
_entity_poly.entity_id
_entity_poly.type
_entity_poly.pdbx_seq_one_letter_code
_entity_poly.pdbx_strand_id
1 'polypeptide(L)'
;MYPHLQTQTTYKAAKPQMTAFEDFIRRYNINETFATKLRGLHGYEIVFVCDDSGSMQAPIGHASGPGHPRSTRWEELKKTVSIVVDLASTLDPDGVDIYFLNRKPLLNVHSSKELNSTFTVPPNGATPIVRILRQVLHDKKQEIQKRKLLIVIATDGIPTDNNGQPNVQEFFQVLAHERATPIVRILRQVLHDKKQEIQKRKLLIVIATDGIPTDNNGQPNVQEFFQVLAHERVPIDRVPVTIMACTDDHKCMSYLNDWDRAIPNLDVVDNYENEKQEVLEMQGRSFPFSFGDYVVKILMGGVDSWFDLLDEKKVSLNSATPIVRILRQVLHDKKQEIQKRKLLIVIATDGIPTDNNGQPNVQEFYQVLARERIPIDRVPVTIMACTDDNNCMSYLNDWDRAIPNLDVVDNYENEKQEIIAIQGRSFPFSFGDYVVKVLMGGVDSWFDMLDEQKVSLKS
;
A
#
# COMPACT_ATOMS: atom_id res chain seq x y z
N MET A 1 23.59 -9.17 56.78
CA MET A 1 22.89 -7.88 56.85
C MET A 1 22.96 -7.24 55.48
N TYR A 2 21.92 -7.42 54.66
CA TYR A 2 21.70 -6.67 53.43
C TYR A 2 20.20 -6.33 53.40
N PRO A 3 19.80 -5.04 53.30
CA PRO A 3 18.41 -4.66 53.39
C PRO A 3 17.67 -4.90 52.07
N HIS A 4 16.45 -5.44 52.18
CA HIS A 4 15.50 -5.61 51.09
C HIS A 4 15.13 -4.27 50.45
N LEU A 5 15.38 -4.14 49.14
CA LEU A 5 14.76 -3.13 48.28
C LEU A 5 13.35 -3.62 47.91
N GLN A 6 12.33 -3.10 48.60
CA GLN A 6 10.95 -3.16 48.13
C GLN A 6 10.74 -2.04 47.11
N THR A 7 10.59 -2.39 45.84
CA THR A 7 10.10 -1.47 44.80
C THR A 7 8.60 -1.27 45.01
N GLN A 8 8.23 -0.11 45.58
CA GLN A 8 6.85 0.38 45.57
C GLN A 8 6.48 0.83 44.14
N THR A 9 5.74 -0.01 43.43
CA THR A 9 5.09 0.40 42.19
C THR A 9 3.86 1.22 42.54
N THR A 10 3.95 2.54 42.42
CA THR A 10 2.80 3.44 42.54
C THR A 10 1.82 3.17 41.41
N TYR A 11 0.70 2.50 41.70
CA TYR A 11 -0.44 2.40 40.79
C TYR A 11 -1.08 3.79 40.64
N LYS A 12 -0.86 4.45 39.49
CA LYS A 12 -1.69 5.59 39.08
C LYS A 12 -3.12 5.07 38.86
N ALA A 13 -4.09 5.67 39.55
CA ALA A 13 -5.50 5.36 39.35
C ALA A 13 -5.88 5.51 37.86
N ALA A 14 -6.49 4.48 37.29
CA ALA A 14 -7.00 4.52 35.92
C ALA A 14 -8.12 5.56 35.81
N LYS A 15 -8.22 6.25 34.66
CA LYS A 15 -9.28 7.25 34.41
C LYS A 15 -10.68 6.58 34.53
N PRO A 16 -11.72 7.27 35.02
CA PRO A 16 -13.07 6.72 35.22
C PRO A 16 -13.71 6.07 33.98
N GLN A 17 -13.35 6.54 32.78
CA GLN A 17 -13.82 5.97 31.51
C GLN A 17 -13.17 4.62 31.18
N MET A 18 -11.89 4.42 31.52
CA MET A 18 -11.21 3.14 31.28
C MET A 18 -11.79 2.03 32.17
N THR A 19 -12.18 2.36 33.39
CA THR A 19 -12.87 1.41 34.29
C THR A 19 -14.26 1.05 33.77
N ALA A 20 -15.02 2.01 33.23
CA ALA A 20 -16.35 1.77 32.68
C ALA A 20 -16.33 0.86 31.42
N PHE A 21 -15.35 1.07 30.53
CA PHE A 21 -15.15 0.20 29.36
C PHE A 21 -14.80 -1.23 29.78
N GLU A 22 -13.86 -1.41 30.71
CA GLU A 22 -13.46 -2.74 31.22
C GLU A 22 -14.64 -3.49 31.88
N ASP A 23 -15.45 -2.78 32.68
CA ASP A 23 -16.65 -3.34 33.29
C ASP A 23 -17.69 -3.75 32.23
N PHE A 24 -17.84 -2.96 31.16
CA PHE A 24 -18.72 -3.30 30.03
C PHE A 24 -18.24 -4.57 29.31
N ILE A 25 -16.95 -4.66 28.97
CA ILE A 25 -16.33 -5.82 28.32
C ILE A 25 -16.59 -7.09 29.14
N ARG A 26 -16.40 -7.03 30.47
CA ARG A 26 -16.69 -8.15 31.38
C ARG A 26 -18.17 -8.51 31.40
N ARG A 27 -19.06 -7.52 31.51
CA ARG A 27 -20.51 -7.75 31.58
C ARG A 27 -21.05 -8.51 30.36
N TYR A 28 -20.55 -8.19 29.17
CA TYR A 28 -20.99 -8.80 27.91
C TYR A 28 -20.09 -9.94 27.41
N ASN A 29 -19.13 -10.39 28.22
CA ASN A 29 -18.17 -11.44 27.87
C ASN A 29 -17.48 -11.20 26.52
N ILE A 30 -17.12 -9.95 26.22
CA ILE A 30 -16.40 -9.60 24.99
C ILE A 30 -14.95 -10.07 25.14
N ASN A 31 -14.46 -10.85 24.17
CA ASN A 31 -13.09 -11.37 24.26
C ASN A 31 -12.04 -10.25 24.17
N GLU A 32 -10.84 -10.51 24.69
CA GLU A 32 -9.78 -9.51 24.81
C GLU A 32 -9.31 -8.96 23.45
N THR A 33 -9.29 -9.80 22.42
CA THR A 33 -8.94 -9.40 21.05
C THR A 33 -9.93 -8.37 20.49
N PHE A 34 -11.24 -8.61 20.63
CA PHE A 34 -12.28 -7.67 20.21
C PHE A 34 -12.27 -6.42 21.08
N ALA A 35 -12.11 -6.56 22.40
CA ALA A 35 -12.00 -5.42 23.31
C ALA A 35 -10.83 -4.49 22.94
N THR A 36 -9.68 -5.06 22.59
CA THR A 36 -8.51 -4.28 22.14
C THR A 36 -8.79 -3.52 20.85
N LYS A 37 -9.45 -4.17 19.88
CA LYS A 37 -9.81 -3.54 18.60
C LYS A 37 -10.92 -2.48 18.75
N LEU A 38 -11.87 -2.68 19.65
CA LEU A 38 -12.97 -1.74 19.92
C LEU A 38 -12.46 -0.37 20.37
N ARG A 39 -11.28 -0.29 21.01
CA ARG A 39 -10.65 0.99 21.36
C ARG A 39 -10.32 1.86 20.14
N GLY A 40 -10.23 1.29 18.94
CA GLY A 40 -10.04 2.03 17.69
C GLY A 40 -11.20 2.97 17.33
N LEU A 41 -12.36 2.82 17.99
CA LEU A 41 -13.50 3.73 17.85
C LEU A 41 -13.33 5.03 18.66
N HIS A 42 -12.27 5.17 19.46
CA HIS A 42 -12.03 6.39 20.22
C HIS A 42 -11.86 7.60 19.27
N GLY A 43 -12.59 8.68 19.57
CA GLY A 43 -12.58 9.92 18.77
C GLY A 43 -13.40 9.85 17.47
N TYR A 44 -14.28 8.88 17.33
CA TYR A 44 -15.33 8.89 16.30
C TYR A 44 -16.54 9.67 16.79
N GLU A 45 -17.18 10.43 15.89
CA GLU A 45 -18.58 10.83 16.04
C GLU A 45 -19.46 9.64 15.68
N ILE A 46 -20.33 9.18 16.58
CA ILE A 46 -21.13 7.97 16.38
C ILE A 46 -22.60 8.35 16.21
N VAL A 47 -23.19 7.94 15.08
CA VAL A 47 -24.60 8.15 14.77
C VAL A 47 -25.29 6.82 14.45
N PHE A 48 -26.44 6.59 15.07
CA PHE A 48 -27.35 5.51 14.74
C PHE A 48 -28.50 6.03 13.89
N VAL A 49 -28.81 5.34 12.79
CA VAL A 49 -30.03 5.53 12.02
C VAL A 49 -30.90 4.31 12.23
N CYS A 50 -31.96 4.48 13.02
CA CYS A 50 -32.85 3.44 13.49
C CYS A 50 -34.14 3.41 12.66
N ASP A 51 -34.42 2.26 12.05
CA ASP A 51 -35.68 2.00 11.36
C ASP A 51 -36.83 1.86 12.36
N ASP A 52 -37.81 2.74 12.23
CA ASP A 52 -39.04 2.73 12.99
C ASP A 52 -40.27 2.70 12.08
N SER A 53 -40.13 2.08 10.90
CA SER A 53 -41.21 1.85 9.94
C SER A 53 -42.17 0.74 10.40
N GLY A 54 -43.34 0.65 9.76
CA GLY A 54 -44.37 -0.33 10.14
C GLY A 54 -43.90 -1.79 10.07
N SER A 55 -42.95 -2.14 9.19
CA SER A 55 -42.40 -3.50 9.06
C SER A 55 -41.70 -3.99 10.33
N MET A 56 -41.20 -3.07 11.15
CA MET A 56 -40.50 -3.39 12.40
C MET A 56 -41.41 -4.01 13.47
N GLN A 57 -42.74 -3.97 13.30
CA GLN A 57 -43.68 -4.70 14.16
C GLN A 57 -43.71 -6.21 13.88
N ALA A 58 -43.08 -6.67 12.78
CA ALA A 58 -43.05 -8.08 12.44
C ALA A 58 -42.32 -8.90 13.53
N PRO A 59 -42.80 -10.12 13.84
CA PRO A 59 -42.16 -11.00 14.82
C PRO A 59 -40.84 -11.56 14.29
N ILE A 60 -39.87 -11.77 15.20
CA ILE A 60 -38.60 -12.46 14.96
C ILE A 60 -38.65 -13.87 15.56
N GLY A 61 -38.15 -14.85 14.80
CA GLY A 61 -37.90 -16.22 15.27
C GLY A 61 -39.14 -17.10 15.41
N HIS A 62 -38.91 -18.35 15.83
CA HIS A 62 -39.98 -19.28 16.19
C HIS A 62 -40.52 -18.95 17.59
N ALA A 63 -41.82 -19.17 17.82
CA ALA A 63 -42.41 -18.94 19.14
C ALA A 63 -41.65 -19.75 20.20
N SER A 64 -41.32 -19.12 21.33
CA SER A 64 -40.66 -19.76 22.49
C SER A 64 -41.58 -20.74 23.26
N GLY A 65 -42.59 -21.30 22.58
CA GLY A 65 -43.66 -22.13 23.14
C GLY A 65 -45.07 -21.53 22.94
N PRO A 66 -46.14 -22.30 23.19
CA PRO A 66 -47.52 -21.80 23.15
C PRO A 66 -47.73 -20.73 24.23
N GLY A 67 -48.25 -19.57 23.86
CA GLY A 67 -48.65 -18.50 24.80
C GLY A 67 -47.58 -17.43 25.09
N HIS A 68 -46.35 -17.56 24.60
CA HIS A 68 -45.35 -16.51 24.71
C HIS A 68 -45.41 -15.54 23.52
N PRO A 69 -45.54 -14.21 23.74
CA PRO A 69 -45.50 -13.23 22.66
C PRO A 69 -44.14 -13.30 21.96
N ARG A 70 -44.15 -13.36 20.63
CA ARG A 70 -42.92 -13.32 19.84
C ARG A 70 -42.30 -11.93 19.96
N SER A 71 -40.98 -11.87 20.19
CA SER A 71 -40.23 -10.61 20.11
C SER A 71 -40.40 -10.03 18.71
N THR A 72 -40.55 -8.71 18.58
CA THR A 72 -40.63 -8.04 17.29
C THR A 72 -39.26 -7.54 16.85
N ARG A 73 -39.12 -7.16 15.58
CA ARG A 73 -37.91 -6.48 15.08
C ARG A 73 -37.62 -5.19 15.83
N TRP A 74 -38.67 -4.49 16.25
CA TRP A 74 -38.58 -3.31 17.10
C TRP A 74 -37.94 -3.59 18.47
N GLU A 75 -38.34 -4.67 19.15
CA GLU A 75 -37.76 -5.02 20.45
C GLU A 75 -36.30 -5.50 20.33
N GLU A 76 -35.94 -6.18 19.23
CA GLU A 76 -34.55 -6.55 18.98
C GLU A 76 -33.68 -5.32 18.68
N LEU A 77 -34.20 -4.38 17.88
CA LEU A 77 -33.54 -3.10 17.64
C LEU A 77 -33.31 -2.34 18.95
N LYS A 78 -34.35 -2.20 19.79
CA LYS A 78 -34.28 -1.57 21.11
C LYS A 78 -33.16 -2.17 21.95
N LYS A 79 -33.13 -3.50 22.07
CA LYS A 79 -32.12 -4.21 22.85
C LYS A 79 -30.72 -3.95 22.31
N THR A 80 -30.55 -4.05 20.99
CA THR A 80 -29.25 -3.87 20.33
C THR A 80 -28.73 -2.44 20.50
N VAL A 81 -29.54 -1.44 20.14
CA VAL A 81 -29.15 -0.02 20.25
C VAL A 81 -28.86 0.35 21.70
N SER A 82 -29.64 -0.15 22.66
CA SER A 82 -29.38 0.09 24.10
C SER A 82 -28.00 -0.40 24.52
N ILE A 83 -27.61 -1.61 24.12
CA ILE A 83 -26.29 -2.18 24.43
C ILE A 83 -25.19 -1.35 23.77
N VAL A 84 -25.37 -0.97 22.50
CA VAL A 84 -24.33 -0.25 21.77
C VAL A 84 -24.18 1.19 22.25
N VAL A 85 -25.27 1.88 22.64
CA VAL A 85 -25.21 3.21 23.24
C VAL A 85 -24.44 3.17 24.56
N ASP A 86 -24.72 2.20 25.43
CA ASP A 86 -23.98 2.05 26.69
C ASP A 86 -22.50 1.76 26.44
N LEU A 87 -22.14 0.97 25.41
CA LEU A 87 -20.75 0.74 24.99
C LEU A 87 -20.09 2.02 24.47
N ALA A 88 -20.72 2.67 23.49
CA ALA A 88 -20.20 3.84 22.80
C ALA A 88 -19.96 5.00 23.78
N SER A 89 -20.84 5.16 24.78
CA SER A 89 -20.68 6.17 25.84
C SER A 89 -19.47 5.92 26.76
N THR A 90 -18.92 4.70 26.78
CA THR A 90 -17.64 4.43 27.47
C THR A 90 -16.41 4.84 26.63
N LEU A 91 -16.59 5.04 25.32
CA LEU A 91 -15.53 5.31 24.34
C LEU A 91 -15.51 6.77 23.85
N ASP A 92 -16.70 7.38 23.71
CA ASP A 92 -16.92 8.77 23.32
C ASP A 92 -17.54 9.56 24.50
N PRO A 93 -16.84 10.57 25.05
CA PRO A 93 -17.41 11.43 26.08
C PRO A 93 -18.57 12.33 25.60
N ASP A 94 -18.70 12.58 24.29
CA ASP A 94 -19.74 13.46 23.73
C ASP A 94 -21.09 12.75 23.54
N GLY A 95 -21.11 11.41 23.67
CA GLY A 95 -22.31 10.59 23.55
C GLY A 95 -22.57 10.13 22.13
N VAL A 96 -23.80 9.66 21.86
CA VAL A 96 -24.22 9.10 20.57
C VAL A 96 -25.50 9.77 20.10
N ASP A 97 -25.60 10.09 18.82
CA ASP A 97 -26.88 10.56 18.26
C ASP A 97 -27.67 9.41 17.63
N ILE A 98 -28.98 9.49 17.78
CA ILE A 98 -29.91 8.48 17.31
C ILE A 98 -30.97 9.17 16.47
N TYR A 99 -30.88 8.97 15.17
CA TYR A 99 -31.86 9.38 14.20
C TYR A 99 -32.84 8.24 13.95
N PHE A 100 -34.11 8.59 13.83
CA PHE A 100 -35.15 7.65 13.44
C PHE A 100 -35.71 8.02 12.08
N LEU A 101 -36.29 7.05 11.37
CA LEU A 101 -36.87 7.30 10.05
C LEU A 101 -38.11 8.19 10.10
N ASN A 102 -38.98 7.97 11.09
CA ASN A 102 -40.32 8.55 11.15
C ASN A 102 -40.57 9.39 12.41
N ARG A 103 -39.54 9.66 13.24
CA ARG A 103 -39.64 10.53 14.44
C ARG A 103 -38.40 11.40 14.62
N LYS A 104 -38.47 12.33 15.59
CA LYS A 104 -37.38 13.26 15.90
C LYS A 104 -36.13 12.52 16.42
N PRO A 105 -34.92 13.00 16.10
CA PRO A 105 -33.70 12.42 16.62
C PRO A 105 -33.52 12.71 18.12
N LEU A 106 -32.74 11.86 18.78
CA LEU A 106 -32.19 12.08 20.12
C LEU A 106 -30.70 12.35 19.94
N LEU A 107 -30.21 13.46 20.49
CA LEU A 107 -28.82 13.88 20.30
C LEU A 107 -28.04 13.75 21.61
N ASN A 108 -26.73 13.47 21.51
CA ASN A 108 -25.80 13.33 22.65
C ASN A 108 -26.32 12.39 23.75
N VAL A 109 -26.77 11.20 23.36
CA VAL A 109 -27.27 10.19 24.30
C VAL A 109 -26.08 9.50 24.99
N HIS A 110 -26.10 9.46 26.33
CA HIS A 110 -25.01 8.87 27.13
C HIS A 110 -25.41 7.59 27.86
N SER A 111 -26.69 7.22 27.82
CA SER A 111 -27.17 5.97 28.41
C SER A 111 -28.40 5.42 27.72
N SER A 112 -28.48 4.10 27.64
CA SER A 112 -29.68 3.37 27.21
C SER A 112 -30.96 3.77 27.96
N LYS A 113 -30.85 4.27 29.19
CA LYS A 113 -32.01 4.75 29.98
C LYS A 113 -32.78 5.87 29.28
N GLU A 114 -32.09 6.71 28.54
CA GLU A 114 -32.66 7.83 27.79
C GLU A 114 -33.49 7.37 26.58
N LEU A 115 -33.33 6.12 26.17
CA LEU A 115 -34.08 5.54 25.04
C LEU A 115 -35.45 5.01 25.45
N ASN A 116 -35.68 4.76 26.74
CA ASN A 116 -36.85 4.02 27.23
C ASN A 116 -38.17 4.64 26.77
N SER A 117 -38.34 5.96 26.92
CA SER A 117 -39.55 6.67 26.49
C SER A 117 -39.74 6.68 24.98
N THR A 118 -38.65 6.60 24.22
CA THR A 118 -38.73 6.62 22.75
C THR A 118 -39.21 5.28 22.20
N PHE A 119 -38.79 4.18 22.83
CA PHE A 119 -39.20 2.84 22.42
C PHE A 119 -40.60 2.43 22.89
N THR A 120 -41.27 3.18 23.78
CA THR A 120 -42.68 2.95 24.11
C THR A 120 -43.64 3.34 22.98
N VAL A 121 -43.20 4.19 22.05
CA VAL A 121 -43.99 4.54 20.87
C VAL A 121 -43.73 3.50 19.76
N PRO A 122 -44.78 2.78 19.31
CA PRO A 122 -44.62 1.72 18.31
C PRO A 122 -44.10 2.28 16.97
N PRO A 123 -43.37 1.48 16.18
CA PRO A 123 -42.87 1.91 14.88
C PRO A 123 -44.00 1.94 13.84
N ASN A 124 -44.00 2.94 12.97
CA ASN A 124 -45.00 3.16 11.94
C ASN A 124 -44.42 4.02 10.80
N GLY A 125 -45.02 3.93 9.61
CA GLY A 125 -44.60 4.70 8.44
C GLY A 125 -43.74 3.91 7.45
N ALA A 126 -43.24 4.62 6.44
CA ALA A 126 -42.36 4.09 5.40
C ALA A 126 -40.90 4.00 5.87
N THR A 127 -39.98 3.66 4.96
CA THR A 127 -38.55 3.47 5.23
C THR A 127 -37.68 4.51 4.49
N PRO A 128 -37.84 5.83 4.74
CA PRO A 128 -37.17 6.92 4.03
C PRO A 128 -35.69 7.11 4.44
N ILE A 129 -34.89 6.06 4.34
CA ILE A 129 -33.48 6.03 4.79
C ILE A 129 -32.66 7.12 4.08
N VAL A 130 -32.87 7.34 2.79
CA VAL A 130 -32.16 8.37 2.00
C VAL A 130 -32.32 9.76 2.61
N ARG A 131 -33.57 10.13 2.95
CA ARG A 131 -33.88 11.45 3.53
C ARG A 131 -33.15 11.65 4.85
N ILE A 132 -33.17 10.65 5.72
CA ILE A 132 -32.51 10.73 7.03
C ILE A 132 -31.00 10.70 6.89
N LEU A 133 -30.45 9.89 5.99
CA LEU A 133 -29.02 9.85 5.77
C LEU A 133 -28.48 11.20 5.31
N ARG A 134 -29.18 11.88 4.38
CA ARG A 134 -28.87 13.26 3.99
C ARG A 134 -28.97 14.24 5.16
N GLN A 135 -29.99 14.09 6.00
CA GLN A 135 -30.14 14.91 7.19
C GLN A 135 -28.96 14.71 8.15
N VAL A 136 -28.55 13.48 8.42
CA VAL A 136 -27.39 13.17 9.27
C VAL A 136 -26.12 13.80 8.70
N LEU A 137 -25.86 13.62 7.40
CA LEU A 137 -24.69 14.19 6.73
C LEU A 137 -24.69 15.72 6.80
N HIS A 138 -25.86 16.35 6.70
CA HIS A 138 -26.04 17.79 6.85
C HIS A 138 -25.78 18.25 8.28
N ASP A 139 -26.47 17.65 9.26
CA ASP A 139 -26.39 18.01 10.68
C ASP A 139 -24.97 17.82 11.23
N LYS A 140 -24.25 16.79 10.76
CA LYS A 140 -22.90 16.45 11.19
C LYS A 140 -21.79 17.04 10.33
N LYS A 141 -22.12 17.89 9.36
CA LYS A 141 -21.16 18.50 8.43
C LYS A 141 -19.97 19.17 9.12
N GLN A 142 -20.20 19.86 10.24
CA GLN A 142 -19.13 20.53 11.00
C GLN A 142 -18.30 19.54 11.83
N GLU A 143 -18.92 18.49 12.36
CA GLU A 143 -18.26 17.47 13.18
C GLU A 143 -17.38 16.54 12.34
N ILE A 144 -17.80 16.20 11.11
CA ILE A 144 -17.00 15.45 10.13
C ILE A 144 -15.67 16.14 9.81
N GLN A 145 -15.57 17.48 10.01
CA GLN A 145 -14.32 18.21 9.82
C GLN A 145 -13.34 18.01 10.99
N LYS A 146 -13.84 17.69 12.19
CA LYS A 146 -13.06 17.58 13.43
C LYS A 146 -12.71 16.14 13.78
N ARG A 147 -13.62 15.20 13.49
CA ARG A 147 -13.53 13.78 13.87
C ARG A 147 -14.12 12.88 12.79
N LYS A 148 -13.77 11.59 12.84
CA LYS A 148 -14.31 10.59 11.90
C LYS A 148 -15.77 10.28 12.24
N LEU A 149 -16.66 10.26 11.26
CA LEU A 149 -18.07 9.90 11.47
C LEU A 149 -18.30 8.40 11.21
N LEU A 150 -18.91 7.72 12.17
CA LEU A 150 -19.44 6.35 12.04
C LEU A 150 -20.97 6.41 12.02
N ILE A 151 -21.58 6.04 10.90
CA ILE A 151 -23.03 5.90 10.77
C ILE A 151 -23.38 4.41 10.80
N VAL A 152 -24.17 4.00 11.79
CA VAL A 152 -24.73 2.64 11.89
C VAL A 152 -26.20 2.68 11.48
N ILE A 153 -26.53 2.10 10.34
CA ILE A 153 -27.92 2.01 9.86
C ILE A 153 -28.48 0.65 10.28
N ALA A 154 -29.55 0.65 11.07
CA ALA A 154 -30.25 -0.54 11.52
C ALA A 154 -31.66 -0.56 10.93
N THR A 155 -31.88 -1.46 9.96
CA THR A 155 -33.11 -1.57 9.17
C THR A 155 -33.47 -3.03 8.88
N ASP A 156 -34.75 -3.32 8.64
CA ASP A 156 -35.26 -4.66 8.32
C ASP A 156 -35.67 -4.87 6.86
N GLY A 157 -35.50 -3.85 6.02
CA GLY A 157 -36.12 -3.82 4.70
C GLY A 157 -35.40 -2.97 3.66
N ILE A 158 -36.03 -2.85 2.50
CA ILE A 158 -35.52 -2.12 1.34
C ILE A 158 -35.76 -0.62 1.56
N PRO A 159 -34.79 0.27 1.27
CA PRO A 159 -35.00 1.72 1.34
C PRO A 159 -36.16 2.13 0.43
N THR A 160 -37.03 3.01 0.93
CA THR A 160 -38.15 3.57 0.17
C THR A 160 -38.09 5.09 0.13
N ASP A 161 -38.81 5.71 -0.80
CA ASP A 161 -39.06 7.15 -0.79
C ASP A 161 -40.10 7.54 0.29
N ASN A 162 -40.46 8.83 0.36
CA ASN A 162 -41.48 9.30 1.31
C ASN A 162 -42.89 8.76 1.02
N ASN A 163 -43.11 8.14 -0.14
CA ASN A 163 -44.36 7.53 -0.56
C ASN A 163 -44.36 5.99 -0.38
N GLY A 164 -43.28 5.42 0.14
CA GLY A 164 -43.12 3.98 0.35
C GLY A 164 -42.72 3.19 -0.91
N GLN A 165 -42.28 3.85 -1.98
CA GLN A 165 -41.79 3.19 -3.21
C GLN A 165 -40.31 2.80 -3.08
N PRO A 166 -39.89 1.60 -3.54
CA PRO A 166 -38.48 1.18 -3.47
C PRO A 166 -37.53 2.19 -4.13
N ASN A 167 -36.44 2.52 -3.44
CA ASN A 167 -35.51 3.56 -3.85
C ASN A 167 -34.04 3.19 -3.57
N VAL A 168 -33.66 2.00 -4.04
CA VAL A 168 -32.32 1.42 -3.82
C VAL A 168 -31.23 2.21 -4.56
N GLN A 169 -31.56 2.73 -5.76
CA GLN A 169 -30.60 3.45 -6.58
C GLN A 169 -30.18 4.78 -5.93
N GLU A 170 -31.13 5.56 -5.40
CA GLU A 170 -30.79 6.81 -4.72
C GLU A 170 -30.05 6.54 -3.41
N PHE A 171 -30.41 5.46 -2.70
CA PHE A 171 -29.65 5.02 -1.52
C PHE A 171 -28.19 4.68 -1.85
N PHE A 172 -27.95 3.97 -2.95
CA PHE A 172 -26.60 3.73 -3.46
C PHE A 172 -25.88 5.05 -3.81
N GLN A 173 -26.58 5.97 -4.48
CA GLN A 173 -26.02 7.27 -4.83
C GLN A 173 -25.59 8.07 -3.60
N VAL A 174 -26.38 8.09 -2.52
CA VAL A 174 -25.99 8.78 -1.28
C VAL A 174 -24.77 8.12 -0.62
N LEU A 175 -24.71 6.79 -0.62
CA LEU A 175 -23.58 6.05 -0.03
C LEU A 175 -22.28 6.20 -0.82
N ALA A 176 -22.36 6.28 -2.15
CA ALA A 176 -21.21 6.32 -3.03
C ALA A 176 -20.76 7.74 -3.40
N HIS A 177 -21.69 8.70 -3.55
CA HIS A 177 -21.40 10.01 -4.18
C HIS A 177 -21.77 11.23 -3.33
N GLU A 178 -22.63 11.10 -2.31
CA GLU A 178 -22.97 12.22 -1.40
C GLU A 178 -22.13 12.22 -0.11
N ARG A 179 -21.25 11.22 0.03
CA ARG A 179 -20.08 11.35 0.88
C ARG A 179 -19.14 12.26 0.12
N ALA A 180 -18.97 13.51 0.56
CA ALA A 180 -17.97 14.38 -0.02
C ALA A 180 -16.65 13.59 -0.14
N THR A 181 -16.02 13.68 -1.29
CA THR A 181 -14.64 13.23 -1.51
C THR A 181 -13.82 14.51 -1.44
N PRO A 182 -13.55 15.08 -0.24
CA PRO A 182 -12.94 16.38 -0.11
C PRO A 182 -11.43 16.25 -0.36
N ILE A 183 -11.05 15.62 -1.46
CA ILE A 183 -9.67 15.34 -1.85
C ILE A 183 -8.87 16.64 -1.90
N VAL A 184 -9.50 17.74 -2.35
CA VAL A 184 -8.91 19.09 -2.31
C VAL A 184 -8.55 19.51 -0.88
N ARG A 185 -9.48 19.37 0.08
CA ARG A 185 -9.25 19.73 1.48
C ARG A 185 -8.17 18.84 2.10
N ILE A 186 -8.25 17.52 1.86
CA ILE A 186 -7.30 16.55 2.40
C ILE A 186 -5.91 16.81 1.83
N LEU A 187 -5.81 17.05 0.53
CA LEU A 187 -4.54 17.33 -0.14
C LEU A 187 -3.90 18.60 0.42
N ARG A 188 -4.65 19.70 0.57
CA ARG A 188 -4.16 20.92 1.23
C ARG A 188 -3.71 20.68 2.67
N GLN A 189 -4.47 19.90 3.43
CA GLN A 189 -4.11 19.54 4.80
C GLN A 189 -2.79 18.77 4.84
N VAL A 190 -2.62 17.76 3.97
CA VAL A 190 -1.37 16.98 3.86
C VAL A 190 -0.20 17.88 3.48
N LEU A 191 -0.36 18.76 2.49
CA LEU A 191 0.68 19.72 2.08
C LEU A 191 1.06 20.67 3.22
N HIS A 192 0.07 21.14 3.99
CA HIS A 192 0.30 21.98 5.15
C HIS A 192 1.06 21.25 6.26
N ASP A 193 0.56 20.08 6.68
CA ASP A 193 1.13 19.29 7.78
C ASP A 193 2.53 18.79 7.47
N LYS A 194 2.80 18.47 6.20
CA LYS A 194 4.09 17.97 5.74
C LYS A 194 5.03 19.06 5.24
N LYS A 195 4.66 20.34 5.30
CA LYS A 195 5.46 21.47 4.78
C LYS A 195 6.93 21.43 5.22
N GLN A 196 7.19 21.13 6.49
CA GLN A 196 8.57 21.05 7.03
C GLN A 196 9.30 19.76 6.61
N GLU A 197 8.59 18.65 6.44
CA GLU A 197 9.17 17.38 5.98
C GLU A 197 9.52 17.44 4.49
N ILE A 198 8.70 18.11 3.68
CA ILE A 198 8.92 18.34 2.25
C ILE A 198 10.25 19.07 2.01
N GLN A 199 10.71 19.91 2.94
CA GLN A 199 12.03 20.55 2.86
C GLN A 199 13.20 19.58 3.10
N LYS A 200 12.95 18.44 3.76
CA LYS A 200 13.98 17.46 4.15
C LYS A 200 14.01 16.21 3.27
N ARG A 201 12.84 15.75 2.80
CA ARG A 201 12.67 14.58 1.92
C ARG A 201 11.55 14.82 0.90
N LYS A 202 11.50 14.04 -0.18
CA LYS A 202 10.38 14.08 -1.13
C LYS A 202 9.12 13.48 -0.50
N LEU A 203 7.95 13.94 -0.92
CA LEU A 203 6.63 13.42 -0.53
C LEU A 203 5.91 12.92 -1.78
N LEU A 204 5.85 11.59 -1.96
CA LEU A 204 4.99 10.99 -2.99
C LEU A 204 3.55 10.95 -2.49
N ILE A 205 2.61 11.41 -3.31
CA ILE A 205 1.18 11.33 -3.04
C ILE A 205 0.54 10.44 -4.11
N VAL A 206 -0.07 9.34 -3.68
CA VAL A 206 -0.87 8.47 -4.56
C VAL A 206 -2.33 8.69 -4.22
N ILE A 207 -3.13 9.08 -5.21
CA ILE A 207 -4.56 9.36 -5.09
C ILE A 207 -5.32 8.29 -5.86
N ALA A 208 -5.99 7.38 -5.17
CA ALA A 208 -6.95 6.47 -5.81
C ALA A 208 -8.36 7.09 -5.76
N THR A 209 -9.00 7.25 -6.91
CA THR A 209 -10.32 7.91 -7.01
C THR A 209 -11.22 7.22 -8.04
N ASP A 210 -12.49 7.02 -7.72
CA ASP A 210 -13.49 6.40 -8.59
C ASP A 210 -14.42 7.42 -9.28
N GLY A 211 -14.22 8.72 -9.03
CA GLY A 211 -15.09 9.76 -9.55
C GLY A 211 -14.55 11.18 -9.48
N ILE A 212 -15.44 12.13 -9.78
CA ILE A 212 -15.14 13.56 -9.89
C ILE A 212 -14.81 14.13 -8.50
N PRO A 213 -13.70 14.90 -8.33
CA PRO A 213 -13.40 15.56 -7.07
C PRO A 213 -14.54 16.51 -6.67
N THR A 214 -14.91 16.49 -5.40
CA THR A 214 -15.98 17.33 -4.86
C THR A 214 -15.49 18.32 -3.81
N ASP A 215 -16.19 19.43 -3.67
CA ASP A 215 -15.98 20.39 -2.59
C ASP A 215 -16.48 19.86 -1.23
N ASN A 216 -16.37 20.67 -0.18
CA ASN A 216 -16.87 20.34 1.15
C ASN A 216 -18.41 20.21 1.25
N ASN A 217 -19.12 20.49 0.15
CA ASN A 217 -20.57 20.36 0.00
C ASN A 217 -20.95 19.19 -0.93
N GLY A 218 -19.99 18.39 -1.40
CA GLY A 218 -20.23 17.30 -2.34
C GLY A 218 -20.49 17.76 -3.79
N GLN A 219 -20.24 19.04 -4.12
CA GLN A 219 -20.41 19.57 -5.47
C GLN A 219 -19.14 19.33 -6.30
N PRO A 220 -19.24 18.91 -7.57
CA PRO A 220 -18.10 18.77 -8.46
C PRO A 220 -17.21 20.03 -8.46
N ASN A 221 -15.93 19.85 -8.20
CA ASN A 221 -14.97 20.95 -8.10
C ASN A 221 -13.60 20.56 -8.67
N VAL A 222 -13.63 20.23 -9.95
CA VAL A 222 -12.47 19.88 -10.78
C VAL A 222 -11.46 21.04 -10.84
N GLN A 223 -11.95 22.29 -10.94
CA GLN A 223 -11.12 23.48 -11.04
C GLN A 223 -10.24 23.70 -9.82
N GLU A 224 -10.78 23.52 -8.61
CA GLU A 224 -10.01 23.70 -7.39
C GLU A 224 -9.01 22.56 -7.19
N PHE A 225 -9.37 21.34 -7.60
CA PHE A 225 -8.43 20.22 -7.58
C PHE A 225 -7.24 20.46 -8.50
N PHE A 226 -7.47 20.95 -9.72
CA PHE A 226 -6.42 21.41 -10.63
C PHE A 226 -5.53 22.47 -9.97
N GLN A 227 -6.12 23.48 -9.33
CA GLN A 227 -5.38 24.56 -8.68
C GLN A 227 -4.39 24.02 -7.63
N VAL A 228 -4.81 23.06 -6.81
CA VAL A 228 -3.95 22.47 -5.78
C VAL A 228 -2.80 21.68 -6.42
N LEU A 229 -3.09 20.85 -7.43
CA LEU A 229 -2.09 20.05 -8.13
C LEU A 229 -1.10 20.90 -8.94
N ALA A 230 -1.58 21.94 -9.63
CA ALA A 230 -0.73 22.75 -10.51
C ALA A 230 0.07 23.83 -9.75
N HIS A 231 -0.48 24.37 -8.66
CA HIS A 231 0.03 25.63 -8.08
C HIS A 231 0.33 25.60 -6.57
N GLU A 232 -0.22 24.65 -5.81
CA GLU A 232 -0.05 24.63 -4.35
C GLU A 232 0.99 23.60 -3.87
N ARG A 233 1.46 22.71 -4.75
CA ARG A 233 2.57 21.77 -4.48
C ARG A 233 3.91 22.51 -4.49
N VAL A 234 4.35 22.98 -3.32
CA VAL A 234 5.58 23.79 -3.21
C VAL A 234 6.65 23.14 -2.31
N PRO A 235 7.88 22.90 -2.81
CA PRO A 235 8.30 23.01 -4.21
C PRO A 235 7.85 21.80 -5.04
N ILE A 236 7.45 22.03 -6.31
CA ILE A 236 6.72 21.06 -7.15
C ILE A 236 7.53 19.81 -7.51
N ASP A 237 8.86 19.93 -7.57
CA ASP A 237 9.83 18.85 -7.81
C ASP A 237 9.99 17.88 -6.62
N ARG A 238 9.45 18.26 -5.45
CA ARG A 238 9.53 17.47 -4.23
C ARG A 238 8.22 16.84 -3.81
N VAL A 239 7.14 17.10 -4.55
CA VAL A 239 5.80 16.54 -4.28
C VAL A 239 5.24 15.90 -5.55
N PRO A 240 5.84 14.81 -6.05
CA PRO A 240 5.27 14.04 -7.15
C PRO A 240 3.90 13.46 -6.75
N VAL A 241 2.98 13.42 -7.70
CA VAL A 241 1.63 12.89 -7.52
C VAL A 241 1.33 11.85 -8.59
N THR A 242 0.74 10.72 -8.21
CA THR A 242 0.11 9.80 -9.16
C THR A 242 -1.37 9.67 -8.83
N ILE A 243 -2.23 9.76 -9.84
CA ILE A 243 -3.67 9.54 -9.73
C ILE A 243 -3.98 8.16 -10.32
N MET A 244 -4.41 7.23 -9.48
CA MET A 244 -4.98 5.96 -9.89
C MET A 244 -6.48 6.17 -10.13
N ALA A 245 -6.88 6.23 -11.40
CA ALA A 245 -8.27 6.35 -11.79
C ALA A 245 -8.95 4.98 -11.72
N CYS A 246 -9.92 4.85 -10.82
CA CYS A 246 -10.73 3.66 -10.62
C CYS A 246 -12.12 3.85 -11.25
N THR A 247 -12.19 4.32 -12.49
CA THR A 247 -13.45 4.73 -13.13
C THR A 247 -13.43 4.50 -14.64
N ASP A 248 -14.56 4.08 -15.20
CA ASP A 248 -14.75 3.94 -16.65
C ASP A 248 -15.37 5.21 -17.28
N ASP A 249 -15.53 6.30 -16.52
CA ASP A 249 -16.12 7.54 -17.03
C ASP A 249 -15.13 8.29 -17.96
N HIS A 250 -15.41 8.25 -19.26
CA HIS A 250 -14.61 8.93 -20.29
C HIS A 250 -14.43 10.43 -20.04
N LYS A 251 -15.39 11.11 -19.41
CA LYS A 251 -15.24 12.54 -19.09
C LYS A 251 -14.20 12.75 -18.00
N CYS A 252 -14.16 11.89 -16.99
CA CYS A 252 -13.12 11.89 -15.98
C CYS A 252 -11.74 11.64 -16.57
N MET A 253 -11.60 10.57 -17.34
CA MET A 253 -10.32 10.22 -17.96
C MET A 253 -9.82 11.32 -18.90
N SER A 254 -10.71 11.96 -19.68
CA SER A 254 -10.30 13.02 -20.60
C SER A 254 -9.59 14.17 -19.92
N TYR A 255 -10.13 14.73 -18.82
CA TYR A 255 -9.48 15.86 -18.16
C TYR A 255 -8.25 15.42 -17.35
N LEU A 256 -8.26 14.20 -16.78
CA LEU A 256 -7.11 13.67 -16.07
C LEU A 256 -5.92 13.50 -17.02
N ASN A 257 -6.13 12.92 -18.19
CA ASN A 257 -5.07 12.76 -19.21
C ASN A 257 -4.62 14.11 -19.81
N ASP A 258 -5.50 15.13 -19.85
CA ASP A 258 -5.09 16.50 -20.20
C ASP A 258 -4.19 17.11 -19.11
N TRP A 259 -4.45 16.80 -17.83
CA TRP A 259 -3.67 17.29 -16.71
C TRP A 259 -2.33 16.60 -16.57
N ASP A 260 -2.29 15.29 -16.80
CA ASP A 260 -1.06 14.50 -16.85
C ASP A 260 -0.01 15.18 -17.74
N ARG A 261 -0.40 15.46 -18.98
CA ARG A 261 0.43 16.16 -19.98
C ARG A 261 0.79 17.60 -19.63
N ALA A 262 0.02 18.27 -18.76
CA ALA A 262 0.14 19.70 -18.50
C ALA A 262 0.78 20.05 -17.15
N ILE A 263 0.66 19.18 -16.14
CA ILE A 263 1.06 19.42 -14.76
C ILE A 263 2.38 18.66 -14.49
N PRO A 264 3.49 19.34 -14.15
CA PRO A 264 4.76 18.66 -13.88
C PRO A 264 4.67 17.67 -12.72
N ASN A 265 5.32 16.50 -12.86
CA ASN A 265 5.36 15.46 -11.82
C ASN A 265 3.96 15.02 -11.36
N LEU A 266 3.03 14.96 -12.30
CA LEU A 266 1.73 14.31 -12.18
C LEU A 266 1.73 13.17 -13.20
N ASP A 267 1.21 12.01 -12.82
CA ASP A 267 1.02 10.83 -13.69
C ASP A 267 -0.39 10.28 -13.40
N VAL A 268 -1.11 9.85 -14.43
CA VAL A 268 -2.44 9.27 -14.33
C VAL A 268 -2.37 7.83 -14.82
N VAL A 269 -2.84 6.90 -13.98
CA VAL A 269 -2.79 5.47 -14.27
C VAL A 269 -4.22 4.91 -14.18
N ASP A 270 -4.65 4.17 -15.20
CA ASP A 270 -5.95 3.47 -15.19
C ASP A 270 -5.83 2.13 -14.42
N ASN A 271 -6.86 1.31 -14.44
CA ASN A 271 -6.80 -0.07 -14.01
C ASN A 271 -5.77 -0.86 -14.83
N TYR A 272 -5.22 -1.92 -14.21
CA TYR A 272 -4.13 -2.71 -14.78
C TYR A 272 -4.40 -3.23 -16.20
N GLU A 273 -5.62 -3.65 -16.52
CA GLU A 273 -5.89 -4.25 -17.83
C GLU A 273 -5.88 -3.18 -18.93
N ASN A 274 -6.48 -2.01 -18.69
CA ASN A 274 -6.45 -0.88 -19.61
C ASN A 274 -5.03 -0.33 -19.76
N GLU A 275 -4.37 -0.07 -18.63
CA GLU A 275 -2.99 0.44 -18.58
C GLU A 275 -2.03 -0.47 -19.36
N LYS A 276 -2.15 -1.78 -19.15
CA LYS A 276 -1.34 -2.75 -19.89
C LYS A 276 -1.59 -2.70 -21.39
N GLN A 277 -2.84 -2.52 -21.83
CA GLN A 277 -3.13 -2.40 -23.25
C GLN A 277 -2.50 -1.14 -23.83
N GLU A 278 -2.62 0.01 -23.15
CA GLU A 278 -2.03 1.27 -23.58
C GLU A 278 -0.49 1.17 -23.68
N VAL A 279 0.16 0.58 -22.68
CA VAL A 279 1.61 0.28 -22.72
C VAL A 279 1.96 -0.65 -23.89
N LEU A 280 1.20 -1.72 -24.14
CA LEU A 280 1.47 -2.65 -25.24
C LEU A 280 1.22 -2.02 -26.61
N GLU A 281 0.27 -1.10 -26.73
CA GLU A 281 0.02 -0.32 -27.94
C GLU A 281 1.19 0.62 -28.25
N MET A 282 1.76 1.25 -27.23
CA MET A 282 2.88 2.19 -27.40
C MET A 282 4.24 1.51 -27.54
N GLN A 283 4.55 0.55 -26.67
CA GLN A 283 5.86 -0.12 -26.63
C GLN A 283 5.95 -1.33 -27.57
N GLY A 284 4.82 -1.99 -27.85
CA GLY A 284 4.71 -3.17 -28.70
C GLY A 284 4.26 -4.42 -27.93
N ARG A 285 3.62 -5.36 -28.63
CA ARG A 285 2.95 -6.55 -28.05
C ARG A 285 3.84 -7.49 -27.23
N SER A 286 5.16 -7.42 -27.41
CA SER A 286 6.13 -8.25 -26.68
C SER A 286 6.77 -7.54 -25.49
N PHE A 287 6.37 -6.29 -25.19
CA PHE A 287 6.92 -5.54 -24.08
C PHE A 287 6.53 -6.20 -22.74
N PRO A 288 7.50 -6.50 -21.85
CA PRO A 288 7.20 -7.12 -20.56
C PRO A 288 6.53 -6.09 -19.64
N PHE A 289 5.26 -6.31 -19.34
CA PHE A 289 4.51 -5.50 -18.38
C PHE A 289 3.58 -6.40 -17.55
N SER A 290 4.04 -6.69 -16.33
CA SER A 290 3.34 -7.49 -15.34
C SER A 290 2.55 -6.60 -14.38
N PHE A 291 1.71 -7.21 -13.54
CA PHE A 291 1.06 -6.48 -12.45
C PHE A 291 2.06 -5.87 -11.46
N GLY A 292 3.25 -6.48 -11.30
CA GLY A 292 4.32 -5.89 -10.50
C GLY A 292 4.84 -4.58 -11.12
N ASP A 293 5.03 -4.57 -12.44
CA ASP A 293 5.50 -3.39 -13.18
C ASP A 293 4.45 -2.26 -13.15
N TYR A 294 3.16 -2.63 -13.20
CA TYR A 294 2.04 -1.72 -12.98
C TYR A 294 2.09 -1.04 -11.60
N VAL A 295 2.32 -1.80 -10.54
CA VAL A 295 2.49 -1.23 -9.18
C VAL A 295 3.71 -0.31 -9.12
N VAL A 296 4.80 -0.65 -9.82
CA VAL A 296 5.98 0.23 -9.91
C VAL A 296 5.64 1.51 -10.67
N LYS A 297 4.92 1.46 -11.80
CA LYS A 297 4.46 2.64 -12.52
C LYS A 297 3.60 3.54 -11.63
N ILE A 298 2.65 3.00 -10.87
CA ILE A 298 1.86 3.81 -9.90
C ILE A 298 2.73 4.59 -8.91
N LEU A 299 3.87 4.02 -8.49
CA LEU A 299 4.76 4.66 -7.52
C LEU A 299 5.78 5.61 -8.18
N MET A 300 6.13 5.36 -9.43
CA MET A 300 7.26 5.98 -10.11
C MET A 300 6.87 6.93 -11.23
N GLY A 301 5.67 6.84 -11.83
CA GLY A 301 5.27 7.65 -12.98
C GLY A 301 5.36 9.14 -12.67
N GLY A 302 4.76 9.58 -11.56
CA GLY A 302 4.89 10.99 -11.14
C GLY A 302 6.29 11.39 -10.67
N VAL A 303 7.22 10.44 -10.50
CA VAL A 303 8.58 10.64 -9.97
C VAL A 303 9.65 10.65 -11.06
N ASP A 304 9.47 9.81 -12.08
CA ASP A 304 10.45 9.49 -13.10
C ASP A 304 9.77 9.40 -14.47
N SER A 305 10.19 10.29 -15.37
CA SER A 305 9.62 10.43 -16.71
C SER A 305 9.71 9.17 -17.56
N TRP A 306 10.60 8.22 -17.25
CA TRP A 306 10.67 6.97 -18.01
C TRP A 306 9.42 6.11 -17.75
N PHE A 307 8.97 6.03 -16.50
CA PHE A 307 7.75 5.29 -16.14
C PHE A 307 6.48 6.02 -16.58
N ASP A 308 6.49 7.34 -16.48
CA ASP A 308 5.43 8.24 -16.96
C ASP A 308 5.15 8.01 -18.45
N LEU A 309 6.19 7.96 -19.28
CA LEU A 309 6.06 7.87 -20.73
C LEU A 309 5.70 6.47 -21.28
N LEU A 310 5.58 5.43 -20.44
CA LEU A 310 5.39 4.04 -20.88
C LEU A 310 4.13 3.81 -21.73
N ASP A 311 3.07 4.55 -21.45
CA ASP A 311 1.76 4.49 -22.10
C ASP A 311 1.53 5.69 -23.06
N GLU A 312 2.43 6.68 -23.07
CA GLU A 312 2.31 7.84 -23.95
C GLU A 312 3.22 7.81 -25.19
N LYS A 313 4.45 7.27 -25.06
CA LYS A 313 5.50 7.35 -26.10
C LYS A 313 6.43 6.16 -26.04
N LYS A 314 7.04 5.79 -27.18
CA LYS A 314 8.14 4.80 -27.15
C LYS A 314 9.28 5.30 -26.26
N VAL A 315 9.55 4.57 -25.18
CA VAL A 315 10.69 4.81 -24.33
C VAL A 315 11.83 3.91 -24.78
N SER A 316 13.07 4.42 -24.77
CA SER A 316 14.21 3.52 -24.88
C SER A 316 14.38 2.84 -23.53
N LEU A 317 14.52 1.51 -23.52
CA LEU A 317 15.14 0.80 -22.41
C LEU A 317 16.60 1.24 -22.37
N ASN A 318 16.88 2.45 -21.89
CA ASN A 318 18.21 2.80 -21.42
C ASN A 318 18.37 2.07 -20.10
N SER A 319 18.57 0.75 -20.17
CA SER A 319 19.00 -0.04 -19.03
C SER A 319 20.43 0.42 -18.69
N ALA A 320 20.51 1.51 -17.93
CA ALA A 320 21.65 1.68 -17.08
C ALA A 320 21.77 0.37 -16.28
N THR A 321 22.89 -0.32 -16.43
CA THR A 321 23.32 -1.45 -15.62
C THR A 321 24.29 -0.83 -14.62
N PRO A 322 23.81 -0.17 -13.54
CA PRO A 322 24.65 0.62 -12.64
C PRO A 322 25.46 -0.31 -11.70
N ILE A 323 25.99 -1.41 -12.23
CA ILE A 323 26.72 -2.43 -11.49
C ILE A 323 27.90 -1.79 -10.74
N VAL A 324 28.55 -0.79 -11.33
CA VAL A 324 29.61 0.00 -10.68
C VAL A 324 29.10 0.70 -9.42
N ARG A 325 27.94 1.38 -9.50
CA ARG A 325 27.34 2.11 -8.37
C ARG A 325 26.97 1.13 -7.25
N ILE A 326 26.33 0.02 -7.60
CA ILE A 326 25.92 -1.01 -6.64
C ILE A 326 27.15 -1.67 -6.00
N LEU A 327 28.17 -2.01 -6.79
CA LEU A 327 29.38 -2.64 -6.28
C LEU A 327 30.12 -1.73 -5.29
N ARG A 328 30.27 -0.43 -5.60
CA ARG A 328 30.83 0.55 -4.65
C ARG A 328 30.01 0.66 -3.37
N GLN A 329 28.68 0.66 -3.47
CA GLN A 329 27.80 0.68 -2.30
C GLN A 329 28.00 -0.57 -1.43
N VAL A 330 28.07 -1.76 -2.03
CA VAL A 330 28.34 -3.02 -1.31
C VAL A 330 29.69 -2.99 -0.61
N LEU A 331 30.75 -2.55 -1.30
CA LEU A 331 32.09 -2.42 -0.72
C LEU A 331 32.11 -1.42 0.45
N HIS A 332 31.37 -0.31 0.34
CA HIS A 332 31.23 0.67 1.40
C HIS A 332 30.49 0.09 2.62
N ASP A 333 29.31 -0.49 2.42
CA ASP A 333 28.44 -0.99 3.48
C ASP A 333 29.07 -2.18 4.22
N LYS A 334 29.83 -3.02 3.50
CA LYS A 334 30.50 -4.19 4.07
C LYS A 334 31.92 -3.92 4.54
N LYS A 335 32.42 -2.69 4.47
CA LYS A 335 33.81 -2.33 4.81
C LYS A 335 34.28 -2.89 6.16
N GLN A 336 33.45 -2.81 7.19
CA GLN A 336 33.77 -3.33 8.53
C GLN A 336 33.70 -4.86 8.61
N GLU A 337 32.80 -5.48 7.86
CA GLU A 337 32.62 -6.93 7.83
C GLU A 337 33.73 -7.63 7.04
N ILE A 338 34.24 -6.99 5.99
CA ILE A 338 35.41 -7.44 5.22
C ILE A 338 36.64 -7.60 6.12
N GLN A 339 36.76 -6.83 7.21
CA GLN A 339 37.85 -6.99 8.19
C GLN A 339 37.70 -8.25 9.05
N LYS A 340 36.47 -8.74 9.24
CA LYS A 340 36.17 -9.88 10.13
C LYS A 340 36.05 -11.21 9.39
N ARG A 341 35.48 -11.21 8.18
CA ARG A 341 35.31 -12.38 7.31
C ARG A 341 35.55 -12.01 5.84
N LYS A 342 35.73 -13.00 4.97
CA LYS A 342 35.79 -12.77 3.51
C LYS A 342 34.40 -12.42 2.97
N LEU A 343 34.35 -11.61 1.91
CA LEU A 343 33.14 -11.26 1.19
C LEU A 343 33.24 -11.81 -0.24
N LEU A 344 32.54 -12.89 -0.53
CA LEU A 344 32.35 -13.35 -1.91
C LEU A 344 31.29 -12.49 -2.59
N ILE A 345 31.60 -12.00 -3.79
CA ILE A 345 30.65 -11.28 -4.65
C ILE A 345 30.47 -12.10 -5.92
N VAL A 346 29.23 -12.50 -6.21
CA VAL A 346 28.87 -13.12 -7.48
C VAL A 346 28.06 -12.11 -8.29
N ILE A 347 28.53 -11.80 -9.50
CA ILE A 347 27.90 -10.83 -10.41
C ILE A 347 27.36 -11.61 -11.61
N ALA A 348 26.03 -11.71 -11.75
CA ALA A 348 25.41 -12.22 -12.95
C ALA A 348 25.05 -11.05 -13.89
N THR A 349 25.52 -11.07 -15.13
CA THR A 349 25.35 -9.96 -16.10
C THR A 349 25.14 -10.47 -17.52
N ASP A 350 24.24 -9.84 -18.28
CA ASP A 350 23.87 -10.21 -19.65
C ASP A 350 24.46 -9.27 -20.72
N GLY A 351 25.18 -8.21 -20.30
CA GLY A 351 25.71 -7.22 -21.23
C GLY A 351 26.81 -6.32 -20.65
N ILE A 352 27.08 -5.24 -21.37
CA ILE A 352 28.15 -4.28 -21.08
C ILE A 352 27.74 -3.38 -19.90
N PRO A 353 28.58 -3.20 -18.87
CA PRO A 353 28.30 -2.25 -17.79
C PRO A 353 28.14 -0.84 -18.34
N THR A 354 27.18 -0.09 -17.83
CA THR A 354 26.91 1.29 -18.25
C THR A 354 26.98 2.27 -17.09
N ASP A 355 27.22 3.54 -17.40
CA ASP A 355 27.18 4.64 -16.43
C ASP A 355 25.73 4.99 -16.02
N ASN A 356 25.57 5.99 -15.15
CA ASN A 356 24.23 6.44 -14.73
C ASN A 356 23.38 7.03 -15.87
N ASN A 357 23.98 7.28 -17.04
CA ASN A 357 23.31 7.77 -18.24
C ASN A 357 23.06 6.65 -19.26
N GLY A 358 23.36 5.38 -18.91
CA GLY A 358 23.21 4.23 -19.80
C GLY A 358 24.30 4.13 -20.87
N GLN A 359 25.39 4.90 -20.78
CA GLN A 359 26.52 4.79 -21.72
C GLN A 359 27.49 3.69 -21.32
N PRO A 360 27.97 2.84 -22.24
CA PRO A 360 28.97 1.81 -21.96
C PRO A 360 30.18 2.36 -21.21
N ASN A 361 30.48 1.77 -20.04
CA ASN A 361 31.59 2.20 -19.19
C ASN A 361 32.31 1.00 -18.55
N VAL A 362 32.93 0.21 -19.41
CA VAL A 362 33.77 -0.95 -19.05
C VAL A 362 34.97 -0.53 -18.21
N GLN A 363 35.54 0.65 -18.47
CA GLN A 363 36.73 1.15 -17.78
C GLN A 363 36.48 1.42 -16.30
N GLU A 364 35.32 2.00 -15.95
CA GLU A 364 34.98 2.27 -14.56
C GLU A 364 34.71 0.96 -13.80
N PHE A 365 34.08 -0.03 -14.45
CA PHE A 365 33.88 -1.34 -13.84
C PHE A 365 35.21 -2.05 -13.56
N TYR A 366 36.16 -2.00 -14.50
CA TYR A 366 37.53 -2.48 -14.28
C TYR A 366 38.18 -1.80 -13.07
N GLN A 367 38.05 -0.48 -12.93
CA GLN A 367 38.66 0.25 -11.81
C GLN A 367 38.13 -0.25 -10.47
N VAL A 368 36.82 -0.49 -10.34
CA VAL A 368 36.26 -1.00 -9.08
C VAL A 368 36.81 -2.39 -8.76
N LEU A 369 36.81 -3.30 -9.74
CA LEU A 369 37.30 -4.67 -9.56
C LEU A 369 38.82 -4.73 -9.31
N ALA A 370 39.62 -3.96 -10.03
CA ALA A 370 41.07 -4.05 -9.96
C ALA A 370 41.69 -3.20 -8.84
N ARG A 371 41.04 -2.09 -8.45
CA ARG A 371 41.65 -1.05 -7.59
C ARG A 371 40.88 -0.72 -6.32
N GLU A 372 39.55 -0.88 -6.30
CA GLU A 372 38.73 -0.47 -5.14
C GLU A 372 38.38 -1.64 -4.19
N ARG A 373 38.57 -2.90 -4.62
CA ARG A 373 38.44 -4.10 -3.76
C ARG A 373 39.60 -4.19 -2.77
N ILE A 374 39.43 -3.59 -1.58
CA ILE A 374 40.48 -3.50 -0.56
C ILE A 374 40.05 -4.16 0.76
N PRO A 375 40.83 -5.13 1.30
CA PRO A 375 41.97 -5.79 0.66
C PRO A 375 41.53 -6.89 -0.32
N ILE A 376 42.21 -7.00 -1.47
CA ILE A 376 41.76 -7.79 -2.64
C ILE A 376 41.67 -9.30 -2.36
N ASP A 377 42.48 -9.82 -1.45
CA ASP A 377 42.49 -11.23 -0.99
C ASP A 377 41.28 -11.61 -0.13
N ARG A 378 40.51 -10.61 0.31
CA ARG A 378 39.32 -10.80 1.16
C ARG A 378 38.01 -10.53 0.43
N VAL A 379 38.07 -10.10 -0.83
CA VAL A 379 36.89 -9.82 -1.66
C VAL A 379 36.97 -10.55 -3.01
N PRO A 380 36.96 -11.89 -3.00
CA PRO A 380 36.88 -12.67 -4.23
C PRO A 380 35.60 -12.34 -5.01
N VAL A 381 35.70 -12.30 -6.33
CA VAL A 381 34.59 -12.02 -7.24
C VAL A 381 34.48 -13.12 -8.28
N THR A 382 33.26 -13.58 -8.57
CA THR A 382 32.99 -14.36 -9.78
C THR A 382 31.98 -13.61 -10.64
N ILE A 383 32.24 -13.48 -11.94
CA ILE A 383 31.31 -12.94 -12.93
C ILE A 383 30.70 -14.11 -13.69
N MET A 384 29.39 -14.29 -13.52
CA MET A 384 28.60 -15.21 -14.34
C MET A 384 28.09 -14.45 -15.56
N ALA A 385 28.71 -14.69 -16.72
CA ALA A 385 28.31 -14.08 -17.97
C ALA A 385 27.09 -14.81 -18.54
N CYS A 386 25.97 -14.10 -18.63
CA CYS A 386 24.70 -14.57 -19.16
C CYS A 386 24.50 -14.02 -20.59
N THR A 387 25.50 -14.15 -21.46
CA THR A 387 25.49 -13.52 -22.79
C THR A 387 26.20 -14.36 -23.84
N ASP A 388 25.68 -14.33 -25.07
CA ASP A 388 26.32 -14.95 -26.24
C ASP A 388 27.18 -13.94 -27.04
N ASP A 389 27.38 -12.71 -26.52
CA ASP A 389 28.18 -11.67 -27.19
C ASP A 389 29.68 -11.90 -26.99
N ASN A 390 30.34 -12.38 -28.05
CA ASN A 390 31.79 -12.60 -28.11
C ASN A 390 32.62 -11.36 -27.72
N ASN A 391 32.14 -10.13 -27.98
CA ASN A 391 32.86 -8.93 -27.59
C ASN A 391 32.85 -8.73 -26.07
N CYS A 392 31.74 -9.10 -25.42
CA CYS A 392 31.62 -9.06 -23.97
C CYS A 392 32.54 -10.09 -23.31
N MET A 393 32.54 -11.31 -23.84
CA MET A 393 33.40 -12.39 -23.31
C MET A 393 34.89 -12.08 -23.48
N SER A 394 35.29 -11.44 -24.58
CA SER A 394 36.70 -11.11 -24.85
C SER A 394 37.33 -10.29 -23.72
N TYR A 395 36.71 -9.17 -23.31
CA TYR A 395 37.29 -8.35 -22.25
C TYR A 395 37.18 -8.98 -20.86
N LEU A 396 36.11 -9.76 -20.61
CA LEU A 396 35.95 -10.47 -19.34
C LEU A 396 37.05 -11.52 -19.16
N ASN A 397 37.34 -12.31 -20.21
CA ASN A 397 38.40 -13.31 -20.19
C ASN A 397 39.80 -12.67 -20.07
N ASP A 398 40.00 -11.46 -20.61
CA ASP A 398 41.24 -10.71 -20.38
C ASP A 398 41.36 -10.23 -18.92
N TRP A 399 40.24 -9.87 -18.29
CA TRP A 399 40.22 -9.47 -16.89
C TRP A 399 40.41 -10.61 -15.93
N ASP A 400 39.85 -11.77 -16.25
CA ASP A 400 39.99 -13.00 -15.51
C ASP A 400 41.47 -13.32 -15.24
N ARG A 401 42.27 -13.29 -16.30
CA ARG A 401 43.73 -13.50 -16.24
C ARG A 401 44.50 -12.38 -15.55
N ALA A 402 43.97 -11.16 -15.53
CA ALA A 402 44.69 -9.95 -15.12
C ALA A 402 44.37 -9.47 -13.71
N ILE A 403 43.17 -9.77 -13.20
CA ILE A 403 42.65 -9.26 -11.93
C ILE A 403 42.70 -10.37 -10.89
N PRO A 404 43.46 -10.23 -9.78
CA PRO A 404 43.53 -11.26 -8.76
C PRO A 404 42.18 -11.59 -8.13
N ASN A 405 41.92 -12.87 -7.87
CA ASN A 405 40.69 -13.38 -7.24
C ASN A 405 39.43 -12.90 -7.97
N LEU A 406 39.49 -12.90 -9.30
CA LEU A 406 38.38 -12.76 -10.22
C LEU A 406 38.32 -14.06 -11.02
N ASP A 407 37.13 -14.62 -11.18
CA ASP A 407 36.83 -15.77 -12.05
C ASP A 407 35.66 -15.37 -12.97
N VAL A 408 35.72 -15.74 -14.24
CA VAL A 408 34.64 -15.52 -15.21
C VAL A 408 34.09 -16.87 -15.63
N VAL A 409 32.77 -17.04 -15.52
CA VAL A 409 32.09 -18.30 -15.85
C VAL A 409 31.00 -18.01 -16.88
N ASP A 410 30.96 -18.76 -17.97
CA ASP A 410 29.89 -18.67 -18.97
C ASP A 410 28.63 -19.44 -18.48
N ASN A 411 27.60 -19.53 -19.31
CA ASN A 411 26.49 -20.45 -19.10
C ASN A 411 27.00 -21.91 -19.01
N TYR A 412 26.24 -22.73 -18.29
CA TYR A 412 26.62 -24.12 -17.98
C TYR A 412 27.03 -24.95 -19.19
N GLU A 413 26.33 -24.82 -20.34
CA GLU A 413 26.63 -25.66 -21.49
C GLU A 413 27.95 -25.25 -22.14
N ASN A 414 28.21 -23.95 -22.31
CA ASN A 414 29.49 -23.45 -22.84
C ASN A 414 30.64 -23.77 -21.88
N GLU A 415 30.48 -23.45 -20.61
CA GLU A 415 31.46 -23.71 -19.55
C GLU A 415 31.87 -25.20 -19.52
N LYS A 416 30.87 -26.09 -19.61
CA LYS A 416 31.11 -27.52 -19.67
C LYS A 416 31.89 -27.94 -20.92
N GLN A 417 31.60 -27.34 -22.08
CA GLN A 417 32.36 -27.64 -23.30
C GLN A 417 33.82 -27.19 -23.17
N GLU A 418 34.08 -26.03 -22.58
CA GLU A 418 35.43 -25.49 -22.36
C GLU A 418 36.23 -26.38 -21.40
N ILE A 419 35.64 -26.76 -20.26
CA ILE A 419 36.26 -27.70 -19.32
C ILE A 419 36.52 -29.05 -19.97
N ILE A 420 35.57 -29.60 -20.75
CA ILE A 420 35.77 -30.87 -21.44
C ILE A 420 36.90 -30.77 -22.49
N ALA A 421 37.03 -29.63 -23.16
CA ALA A 421 38.10 -29.40 -24.14
C ALA A 421 39.49 -29.41 -23.49
N ILE A 422 39.62 -28.91 -22.27
CA ILE A 422 40.89 -28.85 -21.53
C ILE A 422 41.17 -30.13 -20.73
N GLN A 423 40.21 -30.56 -19.91
CA GLN A 423 40.38 -31.69 -18.98
C GLN A 423 40.21 -33.05 -19.68
N GLY A 424 39.40 -33.10 -20.73
CA GLY A 424 39.13 -34.28 -21.55
C GLY A 424 37.70 -34.82 -21.42
N ARG A 425 37.27 -35.61 -22.42
CA ARG A 425 35.89 -36.11 -22.60
C ARG A 425 35.31 -36.92 -21.43
N SER A 426 36.14 -37.46 -20.56
CA SER A 426 35.72 -38.25 -19.39
C SER A 426 35.70 -37.44 -18.10
N PHE A 427 36.00 -36.14 -18.13
CA PHE A 427 35.98 -35.32 -16.93
C PHE A 427 34.54 -35.12 -16.44
N PRO A 428 34.21 -35.49 -15.19
CA PRO A 428 32.87 -35.33 -14.65
C PRO A 428 32.62 -33.87 -14.33
N PHE A 429 31.62 -33.27 -15.00
CA PHE A 429 31.18 -31.91 -14.72
C PHE A 429 29.66 -31.83 -14.89
N SER A 430 28.97 -31.83 -13.76
CA SER A 430 27.51 -31.70 -13.66
C SER A 430 27.11 -30.25 -13.45
N PHE A 431 25.81 -29.97 -13.55
CA PHE A 431 25.27 -28.65 -13.18
C PHE A 431 25.52 -28.32 -11.69
N GLY A 432 25.59 -29.32 -10.81
CA GLY A 432 25.98 -29.10 -9.41
C GLY A 432 27.43 -28.61 -9.29
N ASP A 433 28.34 -29.21 -10.07
CA ASP A 433 29.75 -28.81 -10.10
C ASP A 433 29.94 -27.40 -10.69
N TYR A 434 29.12 -27.05 -11.68
CA TYR A 434 29.02 -25.69 -12.22
C TYR A 434 28.65 -24.67 -11.15
N VAL A 435 27.61 -24.92 -10.37
CA VAL A 435 27.22 -24.02 -9.26
C VAL A 435 28.35 -23.91 -8.23
N VAL A 436 29.10 -24.99 -7.98
CA VAL A 436 30.27 -24.96 -7.10
C VAL A 436 31.39 -24.10 -7.70
N LYS A 437 31.71 -24.23 -9.01
CA LYS A 437 32.69 -23.37 -9.68
C LYS A 437 32.28 -21.90 -9.59
N VAL A 438 31.02 -21.55 -9.85
CA VAL A 438 30.52 -20.16 -9.71
C VAL A 438 30.75 -19.59 -8.30
N LEU A 439 30.72 -20.41 -7.25
CA LEU A 439 30.98 -19.96 -5.88
C LEU A 439 32.46 -19.98 -5.49
N MET A 440 33.26 -20.82 -6.13
CA MET A 440 34.62 -21.13 -5.70
C MET A 440 35.71 -20.64 -6.64
N GLY A 441 35.43 -20.33 -7.90
CA GLY A 441 36.44 -19.96 -8.89
C GLY A 441 37.22 -18.73 -8.45
N GLY A 442 36.54 -17.65 -8.05
CA GLY A 442 37.21 -16.47 -7.52
C GLY A 442 37.90 -16.68 -6.16
N VAL A 443 37.67 -17.82 -5.49
CA VAL A 443 38.12 -18.12 -4.12
C VAL A 443 39.31 -19.09 -4.09
N ASP A 444 39.32 -20.10 -4.96
CA ASP A 444 40.28 -21.19 -5.00
C ASP A 444 40.72 -21.43 -6.45
N SER A 445 42.02 -21.25 -6.69
CA SER A 445 42.63 -21.34 -8.01
C SER A 445 42.42 -22.70 -8.70
N TRP A 446 42.12 -23.77 -7.95
CA TRP A 446 41.85 -25.06 -8.57
C TRP A 446 40.55 -25.04 -9.40
N PHE A 447 39.51 -24.34 -8.91
CA PHE A 447 38.25 -24.20 -9.63
C PHE A 447 38.36 -23.20 -10.78
N ASP A 448 39.10 -22.10 -10.55
CA ASP A 448 39.46 -21.09 -11.56
C ASP A 448 40.12 -21.74 -12.78
N MET A 449 41.11 -22.61 -12.56
CA MET A 449 41.90 -23.23 -13.63
C MET A 449 41.17 -24.30 -14.46
N LEU A 450 39.93 -24.68 -14.14
CA LEU A 450 39.26 -25.85 -14.75
C LEU A 450 39.05 -25.73 -16.27
N ASP A 451 38.81 -24.53 -16.75
CA ASP A 451 38.57 -24.17 -18.15
C ASP A 451 39.80 -23.53 -18.82
N GLU A 452 40.84 -23.21 -18.05
CA GLU A 452 42.08 -22.61 -18.57
C GLU A 452 43.21 -23.62 -18.81
N GLN A 453 43.37 -24.63 -17.93
CA GLN A 453 44.49 -25.57 -17.99
C GLN A 453 44.21 -26.89 -17.26
N LYS A 454 44.99 -27.94 -17.58
CA LYS A 454 44.81 -29.25 -16.92
C LYS A 454 45.09 -29.17 -15.42
N VAL A 455 44.11 -29.60 -14.62
CA VAL A 455 44.24 -29.71 -13.17
C VAL A 455 44.39 -31.17 -12.75
N SER A 456 45.14 -31.42 -11.68
CA SER A 456 45.14 -32.73 -11.04
C SER A 456 43.92 -32.85 -10.14
N LEU A 457 43.22 -33.99 -10.21
CA LEU A 457 42.21 -34.31 -9.20
C LEU A 457 42.94 -34.44 -7.85
N LYS A 458 42.69 -33.50 -6.93
CA LYS A 458 43.15 -33.62 -5.55
C LYS A 458 42.44 -34.84 -4.95
N SER A 459 43.24 -35.76 -4.42
CA SER A 459 42.77 -36.99 -3.74
C SER A 459 42.04 -36.67 -2.45
#